data_AF-A0A1I3A7Q2-F1
#
_entry.id   AF-A0A1I3A7Q2-F1
#
_cell.length_a   1.000
_cell.length_b   1.000
_cell.length_c   1.000
_cell.angle_alpha   90.00
_cell.angle_beta   90.00
_cell.angle_gamma   90.00
#
_symmetry.space_group_name_H-M   'P 1'
#
loop_
_entity.id
_entity.type
_entity.pdbx_description
1 polymer ?
#
loop_
_entity_poly.entity_id
_entity_poly.type
_entity_poly.pdbx_seq_one_letter_code
_entity_poly.pdbx_strand_id
1 'polypeptide(L)'
;MNGDRPGFHYDFAALTDCGRLRDQNEDSVIALPEFGLWAVADGMGGHAAGEVASGIIVEELASTGVAVSAQDQRARVIARIDRANRRILDHAGRNGARGAGSTVAALLLHETELACVWAGDSRVYLLRDGRLTRLTRDHSEVALLIAAGRMTEAEARASSRRNVITRAIGVGDHAEPEVVTGLAQDRDRFLICSDGLTEHFQDGEIAQFLGQAGRAASVASGLIGETLARGARDNVSVVVVDCAAVPAPAEDMG
;
A
#
# COMPACT_ATOMS: atom_id res chain seq x y z
N MET A 1 26.33 24.16 -6.66
CA MET A 1 25.49 24.60 -5.52
C MET A 1 24.58 23.44 -5.16
N ASN A 2 25.12 22.47 -4.41
CA ASN A 2 24.33 21.36 -3.86
C ASN A 2 23.78 21.85 -2.52
N GLY A 3 22.52 22.25 -2.49
CA GLY A 3 21.83 22.50 -1.23
C GLY A 3 21.62 21.18 -0.50
N ASP A 4 22.05 21.13 0.76
CA ASP A 4 21.63 20.13 1.74
C ASP A 4 20.11 20.03 1.71
N ARG A 5 19.58 18.93 1.19
CA ARG A 5 18.16 18.62 1.33
C ARG A 5 18.01 17.67 2.51
N PRO A 6 17.23 18.02 3.54
CA PRO A 6 16.84 17.04 4.54
C PRO A 6 16.06 15.92 3.83
N GLY A 7 16.52 14.69 4.01
CA GLY A 7 15.90 13.51 3.42
C GLY A 7 16.15 12.29 4.29
N PHE A 8 15.63 11.16 3.85
CA PHE A 8 15.80 9.88 4.54
C PHE A 8 16.65 8.92 3.72
N HIS A 9 17.47 8.14 4.41
CA HIS A 9 17.88 6.83 3.93
C HIS A 9 16.77 5.82 4.23
N TYR A 10 16.47 4.96 3.27
CA TYR A 10 15.43 3.95 3.40
C TYR A 10 16.06 2.55 3.53
N ASP A 11 15.74 1.84 4.62
CA ASP A 11 15.80 0.37 4.66
C ASP A 11 14.41 -0.15 4.35
N PHE A 12 14.27 -1.07 3.39
CA PHE A 12 12.95 -1.53 2.98
C PHE A 12 12.97 -2.98 2.51
N ALA A 13 11.80 -3.60 2.52
CA ALA A 13 11.56 -4.89 1.90
C ALA A 13 10.15 -4.98 1.35
N ALA A 14 10.02 -5.48 0.14
CA ALA A 14 8.75 -5.77 -0.52
C ALA A 14 8.67 -7.28 -0.76
N LEU A 15 7.66 -7.94 -0.20
CA LEU A 15 7.43 -9.37 -0.32
C LEU A 15 5.98 -9.63 -0.70
N THR A 16 5.77 -10.64 -1.53
CA THR A 16 4.45 -11.12 -1.95
C THR A 16 4.47 -12.64 -2.02
N ASP A 17 3.37 -13.28 -1.63
CA ASP A 17 3.21 -14.73 -1.64
C ASP A 17 1.79 -15.10 -2.10
N CYS A 18 1.68 -16.19 -2.86
CA CYS A 18 0.41 -16.71 -3.37
C CYS A 18 -0.53 -17.19 -2.26
N GLY A 19 0.00 -17.45 -1.06
CA GLY A 19 -0.77 -18.05 0.04
C GLY A 19 -0.89 -19.56 -0.14
N ARG A 20 -1.91 -20.16 0.51
CA ARG A 20 -2.08 -21.62 0.56
C ARG A 20 -3.18 -22.15 -0.35
N LEU A 21 -4.16 -21.33 -0.70
CA LEU A 21 -5.39 -21.79 -1.36
C LEU A 21 -5.60 -21.22 -2.76
N ARG A 22 -4.86 -20.18 -3.15
CA ARG A 22 -4.93 -19.58 -4.49
C ARG A 22 -3.95 -20.28 -5.43
N ASP A 23 -4.36 -20.46 -6.68
CA ASP A 23 -3.51 -21.02 -7.74
C ASP A 23 -2.56 -19.99 -8.35
N GLN A 24 -2.90 -18.71 -8.21
CA GLN A 24 -2.18 -17.57 -8.79
C GLN A 24 -2.06 -16.45 -7.77
N ASN A 25 -0.98 -15.68 -7.88
CA ASN A 25 -0.80 -14.47 -7.12
C ASN A 25 -1.31 -13.28 -7.93
N GLU A 26 -2.45 -12.73 -7.53
CA GLU A 26 -3.08 -11.55 -8.13
C GLU A 26 -2.60 -10.26 -7.46
N ASP A 27 -1.80 -10.33 -6.40
CA ASP A 27 -1.13 -9.17 -5.82
C ASP A 27 0.12 -8.77 -6.62
N SER A 28 0.36 -7.47 -6.69
CA SER A 28 1.59 -6.88 -7.19
C SER A 28 2.16 -5.87 -6.19
N VAL A 29 3.49 -5.84 -6.05
CA VAL A 29 4.19 -4.88 -5.18
C VAL A 29 5.23 -4.11 -5.97
N ILE A 30 5.48 -2.86 -5.58
CA ILE A 30 6.55 -2.03 -6.15
C ILE A 30 7.26 -1.23 -5.07
N ALA A 31 8.57 -1.12 -5.21
CA ALA A 31 9.44 -0.35 -4.32
C ALA A 31 10.49 0.39 -5.15
N LEU A 32 10.40 1.72 -5.18
CA LEU A 32 11.27 2.63 -5.94
C LEU A 32 11.79 3.70 -4.98
N PRO A 33 12.78 3.39 -4.12
CA PRO A 33 13.33 4.34 -3.16
C PRO A 33 13.88 5.61 -3.81
N GLU A 34 14.39 5.51 -5.04
CA GLU A 34 14.87 6.65 -5.84
C GLU A 34 13.75 7.61 -6.25
N PHE A 35 12.51 7.14 -6.29
CA PHE A 35 11.32 7.95 -6.53
C PHE A 35 10.57 8.26 -5.24
N GLY A 36 11.01 7.72 -4.10
CA GLY A 36 10.29 7.75 -2.84
C GLY A 36 8.88 7.15 -2.93
N LEU A 37 8.72 6.06 -3.68
CA LEU A 37 7.43 5.45 -4.00
C LEU A 37 7.44 3.96 -3.66
N TRP A 38 6.47 3.54 -2.86
CA TRP A 38 6.21 2.12 -2.56
C TRP A 38 4.72 1.86 -2.68
N ALA A 39 4.30 0.72 -3.22
CA ALA A 39 2.88 0.39 -3.29
C ALA A 39 2.61 -1.12 -3.27
N VAL A 40 1.40 -1.45 -2.83
CA VAL A 40 0.75 -2.75 -3.00
C VAL A 40 -0.50 -2.53 -3.85
N ALA A 41 -0.74 -3.43 -4.78
CA ALA A 41 -1.96 -3.51 -5.58
C ALA A 41 -2.50 -4.94 -5.49
N ASP A 42 -3.72 -5.09 -4.97
CA ASP A 42 -4.40 -6.38 -4.83
C ASP A 42 -5.37 -6.55 -6.01
N GLY A 43 -5.10 -7.53 -6.86
CA GLY A 43 -5.85 -7.77 -8.09
C GLY A 43 -7.11 -8.58 -7.84
N MET A 44 -8.21 -8.16 -8.44
CA MET A 44 -9.47 -8.89 -8.41
C MET A 44 -10.07 -9.05 -9.81
N GLY A 45 -10.79 -10.15 -9.99
CA GLY A 45 -11.46 -10.51 -11.23
C GLY A 45 -11.35 -12.01 -11.46
N GLY A 46 -12.37 -12.63 -12.03
CA GLY A 46 -12.29 -14.06 -12.33
C GLY A 46 -11.16 -14.39 -13.33
N HIS A 47 -10.61 -15.61 -13.22
CA HIS A 47 -9.51 -16.12 -14.05
C HIS A 47 -8.18 -15.40 -13.74
N ALA A 48 -7.40 -14.98 -14.74
CA ALA A 48 -6.12 -14.27 -14.56
C ALA A 48 -6.28 -12.74 -14.64
N ALA A 49 -7.52 -12.24 -14.49
CA ALA A 49 -7.81 -10.83 -14.72
C ALA A 49 -7.33 -9.93 -13.57
N GLY A 50 -7.27 -10.44 -12.34
CA GLY A 50 -6.73 -9.71 -11.19
C GLY A 50 -5.23 -9.48 -11.31
N GLU A 51 -4.47 -10.53 -11.64
CA GLU A 51 -3.02 -10.45 -11.91
C GLU A 51 -2.69 -9.38 -12.96
N VAL A 52 -3.42 -9.36 -14.08
CA VAL A 52 -3.22 -8.34 -15.12
C VAL A 52 -3.55 -6.95 -14.60
N ALA A 53 -4.62 -6.81 -13.81
CA ALA A 53 -5.03 -5.51 -13.28
C ALA A 53 -4.00 -4.92 -12.30
N SER A 54 -3.55 -5.69 -11.32
CA SER A 54 -2.53 -5.25 -10.36
C SER A 54 -1.17 -5.02 -11.04
N GLY A 55 -0.81 -5.86 -12.01
CA GLY A 55 0.37 -5.71 -12.85
C GLY A 55 0.40 -4.40 -13.64
N ILE A 56 -0.73 -4.01 -14.24
CA ILE A 56 -0.84 -2.72 -14.95
C ILE A 56 -0.63 -1.53 -14.01
N ILE A 57 -1.12 -1.61 -12.76
CA ILE A 57 -0.93 -0.53 -11.78
C ILE A 57 0.55 -0.35 -11.47
N VAL A 58 1.26 -1.42 -11.12
CA VAL A 58 2.69 -1.32 -10.79
C VAL A 58 3.53 -0.90 -11.99
N GLU A 59 3.18 -1.33 -13.21
CA GLU A 59 3.86 -0.89 -14.45
C GLU A 59 3.68 0.62 -14.68
N GLU A 60 2.46 1.15 -14.52
CA GLU A 60 2.23 2.59 -14.65
C GLU A 60 2.97 3.38 -13.56
N LEU A 61 2.95 2.91 -12.31
CA LEU A 61 3.68 3.51 -11.21
C LEU A 61 5.21 3.50 -11.44
N ALA A 62 5.75 2.45 -12.06
CA ALA A 62 7.16 2.39 -12.45
C ALA A 62 7.57 3.49 -13.44
N SER A 63 6.62 4.02 -14.21
CA SER A 63 6.84 5.09 -15.20
C SER A 63 6.66 6.51 -14.64
N THR A 64 6.57 6.67 -13.31
CA THR A 64 6.35 7.98 -12.64
C THR A 64 7.56 8.91 -12.82
N GLY A 65 8.78 8.38 -12.67
CA GLY A 65 10.03 9.13 -12.69
C GLY A 65 10.31 9.89 -11.38
N VAL A 66 11.47 10.55 -11.31
CA VAL A 66 11.89 11.35 -10.15
C VAL A 66 11.13 12.67 -10.12
N ALA A 67 10.46 12.96 -9.01
CA ALA A 67 9.71 14.20 -8.81
C ALA A 67 10.60 15.34 -8.29
N VAL A 68 10.23 16.59 -8.59
CA VAL A 68 10.96 17.78 -8.12
C VAL A 68 10.42 18.37 -6.81
N SER A 69 9.22 17.95 -6.40
CA SER A 69 8.56 18.32 -5.14
C SER A 69 7.55 17.24 -4.74
N ALA A 70 7.06 17.25 -3.49
CA ALA A 70 6.01 16.32 -3.07
C ALA A 70 4.69 16.54 -3.84
N GLN A 71 4.37 17.80 -4.19
CA GLN A 71 3.20 18.10 -5.00
C GLN A 71 3.32 17.50 -6.42
N ASP A 72 4.50 17.62 -7.05
CA ASP A 72 4.78 17.01 -8.35
C ASP A 72 4.71 15.47 -8.26
N GLN A 73 5.29 14.87 -7.22
CA GLN A 73 5.23 13.42 -6.98
C GLN A 73 3.79 12.91 -6.90
N ARG A 74 2.96 13.56 -6.07
CA ARG A 74 1.53 13.22 -5.93
C ARG A 74 0.79 13.35 -7.26
N ALA A 75 0.98 14.45 -7.98
CA ALA A 75 0.32 14.70 -9.26
C ALA A 75 0.68 13.63 -10.31
N ARG A 76 1.96 13.23 -10.37
CA ARG A 76 2.43 12.17 -11.26
C ARG A 76 1.80 10.83 -10.91
N VAL A 77 1.79 10.45 -9.64
CA VAL A 77 1.20 9.17 -9.17
C VAL A 77 -0.28 9.11 -9.47
N ILE A 78 -1.05 10.16 -9.18
CA ILE A 78 -2.48 10.23 -9.53
C ILE A 78 -2.68 10.06 -11.04
N ALA A 79 -1.89 10.76 -11.86
CA ALA A 79 -1.98 10.63 -13.31
C ALA A 79 -1.63 9.22 -13.82
N ARG A 80 -0.74 8.49 -13.14
CA ARG A 80 -0.42 7.08 -13.44
C ARG A 80 -1.54 6.14 -13.03
N ILE A 81 -2.16 6.37 -11.87
CA ILE A 81 -3.35 5.62 -11.43
C ILE A 81 -4.50 5.83 -12.42
N ASP A 82 -4.74 7.05 -12.89
CA ASP A 82 -5.77 7.33 -13.91
C ASP A 82 -5.48 6.63 -15.24
N ARG A 83 -4.20 6.54 -15.61
CA ARG A 83 -3.78 5.80 -16.82
C ARG A 83 -3.95 4.30 -16.63
N ALA A 84 -3.61 3.76 -15.47
CA ALA A 84 -3.85 2.37 -15.11
C ALA A 84 -5.35 2.04 -15.19
N ASN A 85 -6.22 2.89 -14.63
CA ASN A 85 -7.67 2.74 -14.70
C ASN A 85 -8.17 2.53 -16.14
N ARG A 86 -7.76 3.42 -17.05
CA ARG A 86 -8.13 3.31 -18.47
C ARG A 86 -7.58 2.05 -19.13
N ARG A 87 -6.33 1.69 -18.84
CA ARG A 87 -5.70 0.48 -19.40
C ARG A 87 -6.39 -0.81 -18.93
N ILE A 88 -6.80 -0.87 -17.67
CA ILE A 88 -7.51 -2.02 -17.11
C ILE A 88 -8.92 -2.12 -17.72
N LEU A 89 -9.66 -1.00 -17.81
CA LEU A 89 -10.97 -0.96 -18.48
C LEU A 89 -10.89 -1.41 -19.94
N ASP A 90 -9.92 -0.91 -20.69
CA ASP A 90 -9.68 -1.31 -22.08
C ASP A 90 -9.36 -2.80 -22.20
N HIS A 91 -8.50 -3.32 -21.30
CA HIS A 91 -8.17 -4.74 -21.26
C HIS A 91 -9.40 -5.60 -20.94
N ALA A 92 -10.18 -5.22 -19.93
CA ALA A 92 -11.41 -5.89 -19.52
C ALA A 92 -12.45 -5.92 -20.65
N GLY A 93 -12.62 -4.81 -21.36
CA GLY A 93 -13.53 -4.69 -22.50
C GLY A 93 -13.14 -5.58 -23.67
N ARG A 94 -11.84 -5.70 -23.98
CA ARG A 94 -11.34 -6.52 -25.10
C ARG A 94 -11.37 -8.02 -24.82
N ASN A 95 -11.13 -8.42 -23.57
CA ASN A 95 -10.98 -9.83 -23.19
C ASN A 95 -12.22 -10.42 -22.52
N GLY A 96 -13.32 -9.66 -22.41
CA GLY A 96 -14.53 -10.12 -21.73
C GLY A 96 -14.38 -10.28 -20.22
N ALA A 97 -13.30 -9.77 -19.63
CA ALA A 97 -13.01 -9.85 -18.20
C ALA A 97 -13.74 -8.74 -17.43
N ARG A 98 -15.07 -8.68 -17.57
CA ARG A 98 -15.89 -7.67 -16.88
C ARG A 98 -15.71 -7.82 -15.37
N GLY A 99 -15.39 -6.70 -14.70
CA GLY A 99 -15.13 -6.68 -13.26
C GLY A 99 -13.65 -6.90 -12.89
N ALA A 100 -12.75 -7.03 -13.86
CA ALA A 100 -11.31 -6.93 -13.59
C ALA A 100 -11.00 -5.56 -12.99
N GLY A 101 -10.25 -5.56 -11.90
CA GLY A 101 -9.85 -4.36 -11.20
C GLY A 101 -8.78 -4.67 -10.19
N SER A 102 -8.28 -3.65 -9.53
CA SER A 102 -7.31 -3.85 -8.46
C SER A 102 -7.40 -2.72 -7.45
N THR A 103 -7.11 -3.04 -6.19
CA THR A 103 -6.84 -2.02 -5.19
C THR A 103 -5.50 -1.35 -5.47
N VAL A 104 -5.25 -0.21 -4.83
CA VAL A 104 -3.90 0.36 -4.74
C VAL A 104 -3.76 1.00 -3.38
N ALA A 105 -2.63 0.78 -2.72
CA ALA A 105 -2.19 1.53 -1.56
C ALA A 105 -0.74 1.92 -1.77
N ALA A 106 -0.48 3.22 -1.89
CA ALA A 106 0.84 3.77 -2.18
C ALA A 106 1.31 4.72 -1.07
N LEU A 107 2.57 4.58 -0.69
CA LEU A 107 3.33 5.48 0.17
C LEU A 107 4.27 6.33 -0.69
N LEU A 108 4.19 7.64 -0.51
CA LEU A 108 5.02 8.63 -1.17
C LEU A 108 5.81 9.40 -0.11
N LEU A 109 7.13 9.42 -0.26
CA LEU A 109 8.04 10.20 0.57
C LEU A 109 8.86 11.12 -0.33
N HIS A 110 8.85 12.42 -0.03
CA HIS A 110 9.69 13.41 -0.70
C HIS A 110 10.28 14.33 0.35
N GLU A 111 11.60 14.26 0.55
CA GLU A 111 12.27 14.94 1.65
C GLU A 111 11.63 14.53 3.00
N THR A 112 10.90 15.43 3.67
CA THR A 112 10.14 15.12 4.89
C THR A 112 8.63 15.01 4.66
N GLU A 113 8.15 15.31 3.46
CA GLU A 113 6.74 15.25 3.12
C GLU A 113 6.30 13.80 2.86
N LEU A 114 5.22 13.43 3.51
CA LEU A 114 4.55 12.14 3.39
C LEU A 114 3.22 12.33 2.65
N ALA A 115 2.91 11.41 1.74
CA ALA A 115 1.54 11.21 1.27
C ALA A 115 1.21 9.73 1.14
N CYS A 116 -0.04 9.38 1.42
CA CYS A 116 -0.59 8.08 1.06
C CYS A 116 -1.71 8.27 0.05
N VAL A 117 -1.70 7.47 -1.01
CA VAL A 117 -2.70 7.48 -2.08
C VAL A 117 -3.29 6.07 -2.16
N TRP A 118 -4.61 5.94 -2.04
CA TRP A 118 -5.22 4.60 -2.05
C TRP A 118 -6.63 4.53 -2.66
N ALA A 119 -6.96 3.36 -3.17
CA ALA A 119 -8.31 2.96 -3.56
C ALA A 119 -8.49 1.47 -3.27
N GLY A 120 -9.45 1.12 -2.42
CA GLY A 120 -9.73 -0.26 -2.01
C GLY A 120 -9.52 -0.42 -0.51
N ASP A 121 -9.21 -1.63 -0.09
CA ASP A 121 -9.02 -2.05 1.29
C ASP A 121 -7.60 -2.54 1.61
N SER A 122 -6.68 -2.49 0.64
CA SER A 122 -5.23 -2.45 0.94
C SER A 122 -4.91 -1.27 1.86
N ARG A 123 -3.98 -1.45 2.80
CA ARG A 123 -3.75 -0.50 3.90
C ARG A 123 -2.34 0.03 3.96
N VAL A 124 -2.21 1.26 4.48
CA VAL A 124 -0.93 1.84 4.91
C VAL A 124 -1.00 2.13 6.41
N TYR A 125 0.02 1.69 7.13
CA TYR A 125 0.22 1.93 8.56
C TYR A 125 1.54 2.68 8.79
N LEU A 126 1.55 3.53 9.81
CA LEU A 126 2.73 4.19 10.36
C LEU A 126 2.92 3.76 11.81
N LEU A 127 4.09 3.22 12.13
CA LEU A 127 4.58 3.05 13.49
C LEU A 127 5.54 4.20 13.82
N ARG A 128 5.15 5.03 14.80
CA ARG A 128 5.97 6.13 15.34
C ARG A 128 5.92 6.10 16.86
N ASP A 129 7.08 6.17 17.51
CA ASP A 129 7.20 6.16 18.98
C ASP A 129 6.42 5.01 19.66
N GLY A 130 6.43 3.83 19.04
CA GLY A 130 5.69 2.66 19.52
C GLY A 130 4.18 2.70 19.31
N ARG A 131 3.64 3.74 18.67
CA ARG A 131 2.21 3.87 18.36
C ARG A 131 1.93 3.56 16.89
N LEU A 132 1.12 2.54 16.65
CA LEU A 132 0.63 2.23 15.30
C LEU A 132 -0.56 3.15 14.96
N THR A 133 -0.51 3.75 13.77
CA THR A 133 -1.58 4.55 13.20
C THR A 133 -1.88 4.04 11.80
N ARG A 134 -3.11 3.59 11.54
CA ARG A 134 -3.58 3.32 10.17
C ARG A 134 -3.81 4.65 9.46
N LEU A 135 -3.14 4.87 8.33
CA LEU A 135 -3.24 6.10 7.54
C LEU A 135 -4.39 6.05 6.53
N THR A 136 -4.74 4.85 6.06
CA THR A 136 -5.84 4.64 5.11
C THR A 136 -7.16 4.32 5.82
N ARG A 137 -8.26 4.47 5.08
CA ARG A 137 -9.58 3.95 5.45
C ARG A 137 -10.06 3.06 4.32
N ASP A 138 -10.43 1.82 4.66
CA ASP A 138 -10.90 0.85 3.68
C ASP A 138 -12.11 1.39 2.92
N HIS A 139 -12.08 1.24 1.60
CA HIS A 139 -13.25 1.43 0.75
C HIS A 139 -14.01 0.13 0.64
N SER A 140 -14.68 -0.26 1.72
CA SER A 140 -15.51 -1.47 1.81
C SER A 140 -16.90 -1.16 2.36
N GLU A 141 -17.87 -2.03 2.05
CA GLU A 141 -19.24 -1.87 2.51
C GLU A 141 -19.34 -1.87 4.04
N VAL A 142 -18.58 -2.74 4.70
CA VAL A 142 -18.53 -2.78 6.17
C VAL A 142 -17.91 -1.50 6.75
N ALA A 143 -16.90 -0.92 6.10
CA ALA A 143 -16.32 0.35 6.52
C ALA A 143 -17.32 1.51 6.41
N LEU A 144 -18.15 1.54 5.35
CA LEU A 144 -19.22 2.52 5.23
C LEU A 144 -20.29 2.37 6.33
N LEU A 145 -20.65 1.13 6.69
CA LEU A 145 -21.60 0.86 7.77
C LEU A 145 -21.05 1.26 9.14
N ILE A 146 -19.76 1.02 9.40
CA ILE A 146 -19.09 1.48 10.62
C ILE A 146 -19.07 3.00 10.67
N ALA A 147 -18.67 3.67 9.59
CA ALA A 147 -18.64 5.13 9.52
C ALA A 147 -20.03 5.76 9.74
N ALA A 148 -21.10 5.07 9.33
CA ALA A 148 -22.48 5.48 9.57
C ALA A 148 -23.01 5.15 10.98
N GLY A 149 -22.20 4.55 11.86
CA GLY A 149 -22.61 4.09 13.20
C GLY A 149 -23.60 2.93 13.18
N ARG A 150 -23.69 2.19 12.07
CA ARG A 150 -24.64 1.09 11.84
C ARG A 150 -24.04 -0.31 12.06
N MET A 151 -22.74 -0.39 12.29
CA MET A 151 -21.99 -1.61 12.50
C MET A 151 -20.78 -1.31 13.38
N THR A 152 -20.42 -2.26 14.24
CA THR A 152 -19.18 -2.21 15.03
C THR A 152 -18.03 -2.90 14.31
N GLU A 153 -16.79 -2.58 14.66
CA GLU A 153 -15.59 -3.27 14.14
C GLU A 153 -15.64 -4.80 14.39
N ALA A 154 -16.20 -5.23 15.52
CA ALA A 154 -16.35 -6.65 15.85
C ALA A 154 -17.35 -7.35 14.93
N GLU A 155 -18.49 -6.71 14.63
CA GLU A 155 -19.49 -7.24 13.68
C GLU A 155 -18.96 -7.26 12.25
N ALA A 156 -18.21 -6.23 11.84
CA ALA A 156 -17.60 -6.17 10.51
C ALA A 156 -16.65 -7.34 10.24
N ARG A 157 -15.83 -7.73 11.24
CA ARG A 157 -14.92 -8.89 11.12
C ARG A 157 -15.66 -10.21 10.92
N ALA A 158 -16.83 -10.38 11.53
CA ALA A 158 -17.66 -11.58 11.38
C ALA A 158 -18.54 -11.55 10.13
N SER A 159 -18.60 -10.42 9.41
CA SER A 159 -19.47 -10.25 8.26
C SER A 159 -19.03 -11.09 7.06
N SER A 160 -20.01 -11.71 6.39
CA SER A 160 -19.79 -12.36 5.11
C SER A 160 -19.53 -11.36 3.97
N ARG A 161 -19.75 -10.06 4.21
CA ARG A 161 -19.58 -8.98 3.22
C ARG A 161 -18.34 -8.12 3.50
N ARG A 162 -17.44 -8.59 4.37
CA ARG A 162 -16.27 -7.81 4.80
C ARG A 162 -15.28 -7.52 3.64
N ASN A 163 -15.21 -8.40 2.64
CA ASN A 163 -14.35 -8.25 1.44
C ASN A 163 -15.10 -7.60 0.26
N VAL A 164 -16.29 -7.00 0.48
CA VAL A 164 -17.02 -6.28 -0.57
C VAL A 164 -16.49 -4.86 -0.66
N ILE A 165 -15.57 -4.63 -1.59
CA ILE A 165 -15.00 -3.32 -1.82
C ILE A 165 -15.95 -2.41 -2.61
N THR A 166 -15.93 -1.12 -2.27
CA THR A 166 -16.77 -0.07 -2.86
C THR A 166 -16.00 0.82 -3.83
N ARG A 167 -14.68 0.68 -3.91
CA ARG A 167 -13.82 1.43 -4.82
C ARG A 167 -12.61 0.60 -5.22
N ALA A 168 -12.29 0.60 -6.50
CA ALA A 168 -11.10 -0.04 -7.06
C ALA A 168 -10.74 0.60 -8.41
N ILE A 169 -9.49 0.41 -8.81
CA ILE A 169 -8.96 0.87 -10.09
C ILE A 169 -9.36 -0.13 -11.18
N GLY A 170 -9.84 0.38 -12.31
CA GLY A 170 -10.22 -0.42 -13.48
C GLY A 170 -11.69 -0.87 -13.52
N VAL A 171 -12.50 -0.50 -12.52
CA VAL A 171 -13.92 -0.90 -12.43
C VAL A 171 -14.89 0.21 -12.84
N GLY A 172 -14.60 1.46 -12.50
CA GLY A 172 -15.42 2.64 -12.83
C GLY A 172 -14.74 3.56 -13.84
N ASP A 173 -15.50 4.50 -14.40
CA ASP A 173 -15.02 5.47 -15.41
C ASP A 173 -13.83 6.31 -14.90
N HIS A 174 -13.76 6.52 -13.59
CA HIS A 174 -12.72 7.28 -12.90
C HIS A 174 -12.11 6.46 -11.76
N ALA A 175 -10.81 6.64 -11.51
CA ALA A 175 -10.06 5.94 -10.46
C ALA A 175 -10.41 6.40 -9.04
N GLU A 176 -10.70 7.69 -8.87
CA GLU A 176 -11.07 8.35 -7.60
C GLU A 176 -10.23 7.96 -6.36
N PRO A 177 -8.87 7.95 -6.42
CA PRO A 177 -8.08 7.60 -5.26
C PRO A 177 -8.22 8.65 -4.15
N GLU A 178 -8.24 8.20 -2.89
CA GLU A 178 -8.16 9.08 -1.72
C GLU A 178 -6.70 9.40 -1.40
N VAL A 179 -6.48 10.58 -0.81
CA VAL A 179 -5.14 11.07 -0.46
C VAL A 179 -5.14 11.60 0.96
N VAL A 180 -4.12 11.23 1.74
CA VAL A 180 -3.78 11.86 3.02
C VAL A 180 -2.34 12.31 2.97
N THR A 181 -2.03 13.46 3.57
CA THR A 181 -0.66 14.01 3.62
C THR A 181 -0.22 14.26 5.05
N GLY A 182 1.08 14.27 5.27
CA GLY A 182 1.66 14.54 6.58
C GLY A 182 3.16 14.77 6.47
N LEU A 183 3.85 14.62 7.61
CA LEU A 183 5.30 14.69 7.69
C LEU A 183 5.84 13.37 8.23
N ALA A 184 6.84 12.83 7.54
CA ALA A 184 7.66 11.73 8.03
C ALA A 184 8.74 12.26 8.99
N GLN A 185 9.14 11.41 9.93
CA GLN A 185 10.12 11.70 10.97
C GLN A 185 11.23 10.64 10.98
N ASP A 186 12.35 10.95 11.63
CA ASP A 186 13.39 9.97 11.90
C ASP A 186 12.80 8.76 12.63
N ARG A 187 13.19 7.55 12.21
CA ARG A 187 12.75 6.26 12.76
C ARG A 187 11.28 5.91 12.55
N ASP A 188 10.58 6.63 11.69
CA ASP A 188 9.29 6.17 11.20
C ASP A 188 9.45 4.82 10.48
N ARG A 189 8.54 3.89 10.80
CA ARG A 189 8.41 2.62 10.09
C ARG A 189 7.02 2.54 9.49
N PHE A 190 6.95 2.35 8.18
CA PHE A 190 5.71 2.17 7.45
C PHE A 190 5.50 0.71 7.07
N LEU A 191 4.23 0.31 7.01
CA LEU A 191 3.79 -0.94 6.43
C LEU A 191 2.70 -0.64 5.40
N ILE A 192 2.90 -1.08 4.18
CA ILE A 192 1.86 -1.17 3.16
C ILE A 192 1.52 -2.65 3.00
N CYS A 193 0.24 -3.02 2.99
CA CYS A 193 -0.17 -4.42 2.87
C CYS A 193 -1.50 -4.62 2.14
N SER A 194 -1.67 -5.78 1.51
CA SER A 194 -2.97 -6.25 1.01
C SER A 194 -3.86 -6.75 2.17
N ASP A 195 -5.13 -7.01 1.87
CA ASP A 195 -6.08 -7.46 2.88
C ASP A 195 -5.72 -8.86 3.41
N GLY A 196 -5.05 -9.69 2.61
CA GLY A 196 -4.57 -11.02 2.99
C GLY A 196 -3.59 -11.03 4.17
N LEU A 197 -2.95 -9.90 4.50
CA LEU A 197 -2.29 -9.77 5.80
C LEU A 197 -3.33 -9.52 6.90
N THR A 198 -4.18 -8.51 6.72
CA THR A 198 -5.08 -8.01 7.77
C THR A 198 -6.29 -8.91 8.06
N GLU A 199 -6.58 -9.90 7.22
CA GLU A 199 -7.48 -11.00 7.54
C GLU A 199 -6.93 -11.89 8.66
N HIS A 200 -5.60 -11.97 8.79
CA HIS A 200 -4.92 -12.84 9.73
C HIS A 200 -4.36 -12.10 10.96
N PHE A 201 -4.29 -10.77 10.93
CA PHE A 201 -3.68 -9.97 11.99
C PHE A 201 -4.59 -8.87 12.50
N GLN A 202 -4.60 -8.69 13.81
CA GLN A 202 -5.14 -7.48 14.42
C GLN A 202 -4.09 -6.37 14.46
N ASP A 203 -4.52 -5.10 14.46
CA ASP A 203 -3.64 -3.93 14.54
C ASP A 203 -2.64 -4.00 15.72
N GLY A 204 -3.04 -4.56 16.87
CA GLY A 204 -2.14 -4.76 18.00
C GLY A 204 -1.00 -5.75 17.72
N GLU A 205 -1.27 -6.80 16.95
CA GLU A 205 -0.26 -7.78 16.51
C GLU A 205 0.66 -7.14 15.45
N ILE A 206 0.08 -6.38 14.50
CA ILE A 206 0.86 -5.62 13.51
C ILE A 206 1.83 -4.67 14.25
N ALA A 207 1.35 -3.95 15.26
CA ALA A 207 2.18 -3.05 16.06
C ALA A 207 3.34 -3.80 16.75
N GLN A 208 3.09 -5.00 17.26
CA GLN A 208 4.13 -5.84 17.86
C GLN A 208 5.17 -6.26 16.83
N PHE A 209 4.76 -6.74 15.65
CA PHE A 209 5.69 -7.14 14.59
C PHE A 209 6.53 -5.96 14.10
N LEU A 210 5.91 -4.81 13.83
CA LEU A 210 6.62 -3.61 13.40
C LEU A 210 7.52 -3.04 14.51
N GLY A 211 7.18 -3.23 15.79
CA GLY A 211 7.97 -2.78 16.93
C GLY A 211 9.17 -3.67 17.27
N GLN A 212 9.32 -4.83 16.63
CA GLN A 212 10.49 -5.70 16.84
C GLN A 212 11.78 -5.05 16.35
N ALA A 213 12.84 -5.24 17.12
CA ALA A 213 14.18 -4.88 16.68
C ALA A 213 14.56 -5.71 15.45
N GLY A 214 14.99 -5.04 14.38
CA GLY A 214 15.36 -5.70 13.14
C GLY A 214 15.21 -4.77 11.94
N ARG A 215 15.82 -5.20 10.83
CA ARG A 215 15.71 -4.58 9.50
C ARG A 215 14.37 -4.87 8.85
N ALA A 216 13.94 -4.02 7.93
CA ALA A 216 12.67 -4.14 7.22
C ALA A 216 12.45 -5.54 6.63
N ALA A 217 13.50 -6.14 6.06
CA ALA A 217 13.46 -7.51 5.51
C ALA A 217 13.06 -8.57 6.54
N SER A 218 13.58 -8.51 7.76
CA SER A 218 13.26 -9.49 8.80
C SER A 218 11.81 -9.35 9.26
N VAL A 219 11.32 -8.13 9.38
CA VAL A 219 9.93 -7.83 9.75
C VAL A 219 8.96 -8.30 8.67
N ALA A 220 9.24 -7.96 7.40
CA ALA A 220 8.43 -8.38 6.25
C ALA A 220 8.37 -9.92 6.15
N SER A 221 9.51 -10.62 6.26
CA SER A 221 9.53 -12.09 6.23
C SER A 221 8.79 -12.70 7.43
N GLY A 222 8.85 -12.08 8.60
CA GLY A 222 8.10 -12.50 9.78
C GLY A 222 6.58 -12.40 9.57
N LEU A 223 6.11 -11.27 9.02
CA LEU A 223 4.69 -11.06 8.70
C LEU A 223 4.18 -12.09 7.67
N ILE A 224 4.92 -12.29 6.56
CA ILE A 224 4.56 -13.30 5.55
C ILE A 224 4.56 -14.70 6.15
N GLY A 225 5.63 -15.08 6.85
CA GLY A 225 5.78 -16.41 7.44
C GLY A 225 4.67 -16.75 8.44
N GLU A 226 4.32 -15.79 9.30
CA GLU A 226 3.24 -15.96 10.28
C GLU A 226 1.86 -16.00 9.58
N THR A 227 1.63 -15.21 8.53
CA THR A 227 0.39 -15.29 7.71
C THR A 227 0.25 -16.70 7.11
N LEU A 228 1.33 -17.22 6.52
CA LEU A 228 1.37 -18.56 5.92
C LEU A 228 1.19 -19.67 6.96
N ALA A 229 1.65 -19.47 8.20
CA ALA A 229 1.45 -20.40 9.32
C ALA A 229 -0.01 -20.40 9.81
N ARG A 230 -0.69 -19.24 9.74
CA ARG A 230 -2.13 -19.08 10.03
C ARG A 230 -3.05 -19.56 8.90
N GLY A 231 -2.46 -20.12 7.83
CA GLY A 231 -3.18 -20.78 6.75
C GLY A 231 -3.52 -19.90 5.54
N ALA A 232 -2.97 -18.67 5.46
CA ALA A 232 -3.05 -17.73 4.33
C ALA A 232 -4.04 -18.13 3.22
N ARG A 233 -5.31 -17.76 3.42
CA ARG A 233 -6.38 -18.17 2.51
C ARG A 233 -6.38 -17.40 1.20
N ASP A 234 -5.73 -16.24 1.21
CA ASP A 234 -5.56 -15.39 0.05
C ASP A 234 -4.08 -15.11 -0.25
N ASN A 235 -3.83 -14.40 -1.34
CA ASN A 235 -2.54 -13.77 -1.59
C ASN A 235 -2.18 -12.83 -0.45
N VAL A 236 -0.90 -12.70 -0.14
CA VAL A 236 -0.44 -11.80 0.92
C VAL A 236 0.78 -11.02 0.44
N SER A 237 0.67 -9.70 0.56
CA SER A 237 1.71 -8.79 0.14
C SER A 237 1.99 -7.74 1.20
N VAL A 238 3.27 -7.47 1.43
CA VAL A 238 3.73 -6.48 2.39
C VAL A 238 4.91 -5.68 1.84
N VAL A 239 4.93 -4.39 2.12
CA VAL A 239 6.10 -3.53 1.94
C VAL A 239 6.38 -2.81 3.25
N VAL A 240 7.55 -3.07 3.83
CA VAL A 240 8.03 -2.40 5.05
C VAL A 240 9.08 -1.37 4.66
N VAL A 241 8.97 -0.15 5.18
CA VAL A 241 9.87 0.97 4.88
C VAL A 241 10.28 1.68 6.17
N ASP A 242 11.57 1.72 6.44
CA ASP A 242 12.19 2.41 7.57
C ASP A 242 12.82 3.71 7.11
N CYS A 243 12.55 4.80 7.82
CA CYS A 243 13.14 6.11 7.58
C CYS A 243 14.28 6.38 8.56
N ALA A 244 15.49 6.64 8.04
CA ALA A 244 16.62 7.13 8.83
C ALA A 244 17.03 8.52 8.32
N ALA A 245 16.90 9.54 9.16
CA ALA A 245 17.21 10.92 8.76
C ALA A 245 18.69 11.04 8.39
N VAL A 246 18.96 11.70 7.25
CA VAL A 246 20.33 12.06 6.88
C VAL A 246 20.80 13.17 7.84
N PRO A 247 21.89 12.99 8.61
CA PRO A 247 22.40 14.03 9.48
C PRO A 247 22.72 15.28 8.67
N ALA A 248 22.31 16.46 9.15
CA ALA A 248 22.80 17.71 8.61
C ALA A 248 24.34 17.74 8.75
N PRO A 249 25.10 18.22 7.75
CA PRO A 249 26.52 18.42 7.92
C PRO A 249 26.74 19.38 9.11
N ALA A 250 27.71 19.05 9.96
CA ALA A 250 28.06 19.90 11.08
C ALA A 250 28.42 21.30 10.55
N GLU A 251 27.72 22.33 11.01
CA GLU A 251 28.14 23.71 10.77
C GLU A 251 29.53 23.87 11.40
N ASP A 252 30.52 24.09 10.55
CA ASP A 252 31.89 24.38 10.96
C ASP A 252 31.86 25.73 11.68
N MET A 253 31.77 25.70 13.02
CA MET A 253 31.89 26.89 13.86
C MET A 253 33.34 27.39 13.82
N GLY A 254 33.65 28.16 12.78
CA GLY A 254 34.88 28.97 12.67
C GLY A 254 34.89 30.17 13.60
#